data_AF-A0A7V9ULR6-F1
#
_entry.id   AF-A0A7V9ULR6-F1
#
_cell.length_a   1.000
_cell.length_b   1.000
_cell.length_c   1.000
_cell.angle_alpha   90.00
_cell.angle_beta   90.00
_cell.angle_gamma   90.00
#
_symmetry.space_group_name_H-M   'P 1'
#
loop_
_entity.id
_entity.type
_entity.pdbx_description
1 polymer ?
#
loop_
_entity_poly.entity_id
_entity_poly.type
_entity_poly.pdbx_seq_one_letter_code
_entity_poly.pdbx_strand_id
1 'polypeptide(L)'
;MSPKELAARYDAKVFDTKEAAEAAGFVLTETHTPRNIWNKASAAQALMHNLLARRASREATEIGLVLENHSISGCYKKQESGDRTQNSE
;
A
#
# COMPACT_ATOMS: atom_id res chain seq x y z
N MET A 1 -8.08 17.46 2.16
CA MET A 1 -6.82 16.71 2.01
C MET A 1 -7.10 15.52 1.11
N SER A 2 -6.40 15.42 -0.02
CA SER A 2 -6.64 14.35 -1.01
C SER A 2 -5.79 13.11 -0.69
N PRO A 3 -6.24 11.88 -1.00
CA PRO A 3 -5.45 10.67 -0.76
C PRO A 3 -4.10 10.68 -1.51
N LYS A 4 -4.03 11.32 -2.68
CA LYS A 4 -2.77 11.53 -3.43
C LYS A 4 -1.79 12.47 -2.70
N GLU A 5 -2.28 13.54 -2.08
CA GLU A 5 -1.42 14.44 -1.28
C GLU A 5 -0.91 13.74 -0.02
N LEU A 6 -1.76 12.91 0.61
CA LEU A 6 -1.34 12.11 1.76
C LEU A 6 -0.23 11.15 1.36
N ALA A 7 -0.37 10.45 0.23
CA ALA A 7 0.65 9.56 -0.30
C ALA A 7 1.99 10.27 -0.55
N ALA A 8 1.96 11.42 -1.24
CA ALA A 8 3.15 12.22 -1.48
C ALA A 8 3.82 12.68 -0.18
N ARG A 9 3.03 13.03 0.85
CA ARG A 9 3.55 13.51 2.15
C ARG A 9 4.29 12.43 2.93
N TYR A 10 3.95 11.17 2.75
CA TYR A 10 4.58 10.02 3.45
C TYR A 10 5.52 9.20 2.55
N ASP A 11 5.86 9.71 1.37
CA ASP A 11 6.68 9.00 0.37
C ASP A 11 6.09 7.63 0.00
N ALA A 12 4.76 7.54 -0.04
CA ALA A 12 4.06 6.32 -0.41
C ALA A 12 3.82 6.30 -1.92
N LYS A 13 4.06 5.14 -2.56
CA LYS A 13 3.74 4.96 -3.98
C LYS A 13 2.24 4.94 -4.20
N VAL A 14 1.78 5.54 -5.29
CA VAL A 14 0.38 5.50 -5.70
C VAL A 14 0.27 4.67 -6.96
N PHE A 15 -0.62 3.69 -6.93
CA PHE A 15 -0.96 2.86 -8.08
C PHE A 15 -2.42 3.08 -8.45
N ASP A 16 -2.72 3.11 -9.75
CA ASP A 16 -4.09 3.25 -10.23
C ASP A 16 -4.83 1.89 -10.20
N THR A 17 -4.11 0.77 -10.27
CA THR A 17 -4.67 -0.58 -10.22
C THR A 17 -3.87 -1.52 -9.33
N LYS A 18 -4.53 -2.57 -8.84
CA LYS A 18 -3.90 -3.63 -8.04
C LYS A 18 -2.79 -4.36 -8.82
N GLU A 19 -3.02 -4.59 -10.11
CA GLU A 19 -2.07 -5.25 -11.01
C GLU A 19 -0.77 -4.46 -11.15
N ALA A 20 -0.85 -3.12 -11.19
CA ALA A 20 0.34 -2.27 -11.24
C ALA A 20 1.16 -2.35 -9.95
N ALA A 21 0.51 -2.48 -8.80
CA ALA A 21 1.19 -2.68 -7.52
C ALA A 21 1.88 -4.06 -7.46
N GLU A 22 1.16 -5.12 -7.86
CA GLU A 22 1.70 -6.49 -7.90
C GLU A 22 2.87 -6.61 -8.88
N ALA A 23 2.76 -6.01 -10.07
CA ALA A 23 3.84 -5.96 -11.06
C ALA A 23 5.08 -5.21 -10.56
N ALA A 24 4.90 -4.24 -9.65
CA ALA A 24 6.00 -3.54 -8.99
C ALA A 24 6.58 -4.31 -7.78
N GLY A 25 6.07 -5.51 -7.48
CA GLY A 25 6.50 -6.34 -6.34
C GLY A 25 5.92 -5.91 -5.00
N PHE A 26 4.82 -5.14 -5.00
CA PHE A 26 4.12 -4.77 -3.77
C PHE A 26 3.07 -5.83 -3.42
N VAL A 27 2.98 -6.14 -2.13
CA VAL A 27 1.96 -7.01 -1.55
C VAL A 27 0.77 -6.18 -1.14
N LEU A 28 -0.40 -6.49 -1.68
CA LEU A 28 -1.68 -5.87 -1.30
C LEU A 28 -2.10 -6.29 0.12
N THR A 29 -2.71 -5.36 0.85
CA THR A 29 -3.22 -5.59 2.22
C THR A 29 -4.70 -5.28 2.28
N GLU A 30 -5.14 -4.56 3.33
CA GLU A 30 -6.52 -4.18 3.51
C GLU A 30 -7.02 -3.35 2.33
N THR A 31 -8.24 -3.66 1.92
CA THR A 31 -8.98 -2.92 0.91
C THR A 31 -10.21 -2.33 1.56
N HIS A 32 -10.34 -1.01 1.48
CA HIS A 32 -11.54 -0.29 1.86
C HIS A 32 -12.34 0.10 0.62
N THR A 33 -13.66 -0.08 0.68
CA THR A 33 -14.60 0.37 -0.36
C THR A 33 -15.45 1.53 0.19
N PRO A 34 -14.87 2.74 0.31
CA PRO A 34 -15.57 3.89 0.85
C PRO A 34 -16.70 4.32 -0.09
N ARG A 35 -17.91 4.49 0.45
CA ARG A 35 -19.08 4.93 -0.34
C ARG A 35 -19.00 6.39 -0.82
N ASN A 36 -18.22 7.25 -0.15
CA ASN A 36 -18.08 8.67 -0.48
C ASN A 36 -16.61 9.12 -0.49
N ILE A 37 -16.32 10.19 -1.24
CA ILE A 37 -14.98 10.80 -1.38
C ILE A 37 -14.36 11.17 -0.02
N TRP A 38 -15.16 11.68 0.92
CA TRP A 38 -14.70 12.00 2.28
C TRP A 38 -14.21 10.75 3.04
N ASN A 39 -14.92 9.63 2.88
CA ASN A 39 -14.50 8.35 3.45
C ASN A 39 -13.23 7.81 2.76
N LYS A 40 -12.96 8.21 1.51
CA LYS A 40 -11.77 7.77 0.77
C LYS A 40 -10.48 8.37 1.35
N ALA A 41 -10.50 9.63 1.78
CA ALA A 41 -9.38 10.24 2.48
C ALA A 41 -9.14 9.61 3.87
N SER A 42 -10.20 9.38 4.65
CA SER A 42 -10.10 8.71 5.95
C SER A 42 -9.61 7.26 5.83
N ALA A 43 -10.10 6.52 4.82
CA ALA A 43 -9.64 5.17 4.53
C ALA A 43 -8.16 5.16 4.12
N ALA A 44 -7.74 6.09 3.25
CA ALA A 44 -6.32 6.25 2.90
C ALA A 44 -5.45 6.50 4.14
N GLN A 45 -5.92 7.35 5.05
CA GLN A 45 -5.20 7.64 6.29
C GLN A 45 -5.09 6.41 7.20
N ALA A 46 -6.18 5.64 7.36
CA ALA A 46 -6.17 4.42 8.16
C ALA A 46 -5.23 3.36 7.59
N LEU A 47 -5.24 3.17 6.25
CA LEU A 47 -4.30 2.31 5.55
C LEU A 47 -2.86 2.78 5.74
N MET A 48 -2.60 4.07 5.52
CA MET A 48 -1.27 4.63 5.68
C MET A 48 -0.74 4.45 7.10
N HIS A 49 -1.58 4.64 8.11
CA HIS A 49 -1.20 4.46 9.52
C HIS A 49 -0.74 3.02 9.79
N ASN A 50 -1.49 2.02 9.30
CA ASN A 50 -1.09 0.61 9.39
C ASN A 50 0.20 0.30 8.62
N LEU A 51 0.36 0.86 7.42
CA LEU A 51 1.55 0.67 6.59
C LEU A 51 2.80 1.29 7.24
N LEU A 52 2.67 2.49 7.84
CA LEU A 52 3.73 3.15 8.59
C LEU A 52 4.12 2.35 9.84
N ALA A 53 3.15 1.77 10.54
CA ALA A 53 3.44 0.88 11.67
C ALA A 53 4.26 -0.35 11.24
N ARG A 54 3.90 -0.99 10.11
CA ARG A 54 4.67 -2.12 9.54
C ARG A 54 6.08 -1.70 9.10
N ARG A 55 6.21 -0.50 8.52
CA ARG A 55 7.52 0.08 8.16
C ARG A 55 8.37 0.35 9.40
N ALA A 56 7.77 0.88 10.47
CA ALA A 56 8.45 1.10 11.75
C ALA A 56 8.90 -0.21 12.40
N SER A 57 8.12 -1.28 12.27
CA SER A 57 8.47 -2.65 12.69
C SER A 57 9.49 -3.34 11.78
N ARG A 58 9.98 -2.68 10.72
CA ARG A 58 10.89 -3.24 9.69
C ARG A 58 10.30 -4.41 8.90
N GLU A 59 8.98 -4.58 8.90
CA GLU A 59 8.30 -5.60 8.07
C GLU A 59 8.16 -5.14 6.61
N ALA A 60 8.09 -3.83 6.40
CA ALA A 60 7.95 -3.18 5.10
C ALA A 60 9.13 -2.24 4.82
N THR A 61 9.69 -2.31 3.61
CA THR A 61 10.71 -1.34 3.14
C THR A 61 10.06 -0.17 2.42
N GLU A 62 9.11 -0.46 1.53
CA GLU A 62 8.33 0.54 0.79
C GLU A 62 6.84 0.37 1.11
N ILE A 63 6.11 1.48 1.08
CA ILE A 63 4.66 1.48 1.29
C ILE A 63 3.97 2.18 0.12
N GLY A 64 2.72 1.84 -0.12
CA GLY A 64 1.94 2.41 -1.20
C GLY A 64 0.44 2.27 -0.99
N LEU A 65 -0.30 2.94 -1.86
CA LEU A 65 -1.75 2.93 -1.92
C LEU A 65 -2.19 2.66 -3.35
N VAL A 66 -3.17 1.78 -3.50
CA VAL A 66 -3.86 1.53 -4.76
C VAL A 66 -5.17 2.30 -4.73
N LEU A 67 -5.36 3.21 -5.68
CA LEU A 67 -6.54 4.07 -5.79
C LEU A 67 -7.38 3.66 -6.98
N GLU A 68 -8.31 2.73 -6.76
CA GLU A 68 -9.26 2.33 -7.80
C GLU A 68 -10.52 3.23 -7.76
N ASN A 69 -11.42 3.11 -8.75
CA ASN A 69 -12.59 3.99 -8.86
C ASN A 69 -13.44 4.02 -7.58
N HIS A 70 -13.75 2.86 -6.99
CA HIS A 70 -14.63 2.73 -5.82
C HIS A 70 -13.95 2.10 -4.59
N SER A 71 -12.69 1.70 -4.73
CA SER A 71 -11.89 1.03 -3.70
C SER A 71 -10.56 1.73 -3.50
N ILE A 72 -10.02 1.59 -2.30
CA ILE A 72 -8.66 1.97 -1.98
C ILE A 72 -8.02 0.81 -1.21
N SER A 73 -6.85 0.39 -1.65
CA SER A 73 -6.12 -0.70 -1.01
C SER A 73 -4.77 -0.22 -0.52
N GLY A 74 -4.34 -0.72 0.63
CA GLY A 74 -2.95 -0.59 1.06
C GLY A 74 -2.08 -1.56 0.30
N CYS A 75 -0.86 -1.16 -0.03
CA CYS A 75 0.16 -2.09 -0.49
C CYS A 75 1.50 -1.79 0.17
N TYR A 76 2.33 -2.81 0.33
CA TYR A 76 3.67 -2.65 0.89
C TYR A 76 4.63 -3.61 0.24
N LYS A 77 5.87 -3.18 0.12
CA LYS A 77 6.96 -4.06 -0.26
C LYS A 77 7.57 -4.58 1.01
N LYS A 78 7.54 -5.91 1.19
CA LYS A 78 8.24 -6.54 2.30
C LYS A 78 9.71 -6.17 2.21
N GLN A 79 10.34 -5.90 3.36
CA GLN A 79 11.80 -5.90 3.40
C GLN A 79 12.24 -7.25 2.85
N GLU A 80 13.01 -7.22 1.76
CA GLU A 80 13.55 -8.40 1.11
C GLU A 80 14.52 -9.06 2.09
N SER A 81 13.96 -9.81 3.04
CA SER A 81 14.67 -10.81 3.81
C SER A 81 14.83 -11.98 2.87
N GLY A 82 15.80 -11.85 1.95
CA GLY A 82 16.29 -12.85 1.01
C GLY A 82 15.27 -13.88 0.55
N ASP A 83 14.75 -13.70 -0.67
CA ASP A 83 14.39 -14.87 -1.47
C ASP A 83 15.69 -15.64 -1.75
N ARG A 84 16.12 -16.42 -0.77
CA ARG A 84 17.05 -17.51 -0.99
C ARG A 84 16.19 -18.60 -1.59
N THR A 85 16.06 -18.51 -2.91
CA THR A 85 15.69 -19.60 -3.79
C THR A 85 16.34 -20.88 -3.29
N GLN A 86 15.60 -21.72 -2.57
CA GLN A 86 15.92 -23.12 -2.35
C GLN A 86 14.83 -23.90 -3.07
N ASN A 87 15.00 -24.02 -4.38
CA ASN A 87 14.34 -25.06 -5.14
C ASN A 87 15.42 -25.79 -5.93
N SER A 88 16.14 -26.65 -5.22
CA SER A 88 16.98 -27.70 -5.78
C SER A 88 16.61 -28.99 -5.08
N GLU A 89 15.71 -29.77 -5.68
CA GLU A 89 15.53 -31.20 -5.46
C GLU A 89 15.05 -31.85 -6.77
#